data_AF-A0A1G5QGM7-F1
#
_entry.id   AF-A0A1G5QGM7-F1
#
_cell.length_a   1.000
_cell.length_b   1.000
_cell.length_c   1.000
_cell.angle_alpha   90.00
_cell.angle_beta   90.00
_cell.angle_gamma   90.00
#
_symmetry.space_group_name_H-M   'P 1'
#
loop_
_entity.id
_entity.type
_entity.pdbx_description
1 polymer ?
#
loop_
_entity_poly.entity_id
_entity_poly.type
_entity_poly.pdbx_seq_one_letter_code
_entity_poly.pdbx_strand_id
1 'polypeptide(L)'
;MLEAGEYIVTLPILVVMKAALHNAMVETGTRKADLARRLGQKGPQIDRLLDVEHSSKVEVVELALHQLNRKLDIVVNTTLHH
;
A
#
# COMPACT_ATOMS: atom_id res chain seq x y z
N MET A 1 -6.26 13.47 18.97
CA MET A 1 -5.73 14.80 19.32
C MET A 1 -4.22 14.62 19.41
N LEU A 2 -3.43 15.41 18.72
CA LEU A 2 -1.97 15.25 18.73
C LEU A 2 -1.42 15.63 20.11
N GLU A 3 -0.46 14.87 20.62
CA GLU A 3 0.22 15.16 21.88
C GLU A 3 1.30 16.24 21.69
N ALA A 4 1.70 16.88 22.79
CA ALA A 4 2.76 17.89 22.76
C ALA A 4 4.07 17.25 22.28
N GLY A 5 4.54 17.68 21.11
CA GLY A 5 5.76 17.15 20.47
C GLY A 5 5.51 16.25 19.26
N GLU A 6 4.26 15.97 18.89
CA GLU A 6 3.95 15.22 17.67
C GLU A 6 3.91 16.12 16.42
N TYR A 7 4.34 15.56 15.29
CA TYR A 7 4.32 16.21 13.98
C TYR A 7 3.49 15.40 13.00
N ILE A 8 2.61 16.07 12.25
CA ILE A 8 1.89 15.45 11.14
C ILE A 8 2.84 15.33 9.94
N VAL A 9 2.99 14.12 9.42
CA VAL A 9 3.72 13.86 8.18
C VAL A 9 2.74 13.38 7.12
N THR A 10 2.68 14.10 6.00
CA THR A 10 1.92 13.68 4.83
C THR A 10 2.75 12.70 4.01
N LEU A 11 2.21 11.51 3.76
CA LEU A 11 2.86 10.50 2.94
C LEU A 11 2.35 10.54 1.49
N PRO A 12 3.23 10.29 0.49
CA PRO A 12 2.81 10.06 -0.88
C PRO A 12 1.82 8.89 -0.95
N ILE A 13 0.82 8.99 -1.82
CA ILE A 13 -0.27 8.00 -1.90
C ILE A 13 0.23 6.58 -2.14
N LEU A 14 1.28 6.40 -2.95
CA LEU A 14 1.84 5.07 -3.22
C LEU A 14 2.45 4.45 -1.96
N VAL A 15 3.09 5.24 -1.09
CA VAL A 15 3.64 4.75 0.19
C VAL A 15 2.52 4.27 1.09
N VAL A 16 1.42 5.03 1.17
CA VAL A 16 0.22 4.65 1.93
C VAL A 16 -0.35 3.34 1.40
N MET A 17 -0.45 3.18 0.07
CA MET A 17 -0.96 1.95 -0.55
C MET A 17 -0.07 0.73 -0.24
N LYS A 18 1.26 0.88 -0.26
CA LYS A 18 2.19 -0.21 0.08
C LYS A 18 2.10 -0.61 1.55
N ALA A 19 1.98 0.38 2.44
CA ALA A 19 1.75 0.12 3.86
C ALA A 19 0.41 -0.62 4.08
N ALA A 20 -0.66 -0.19 3.40
CA ALA A 20 -1.94 -0.86 3.44
C ALA A 20 -1.87 -2.31 2.92
N LEU A 21 -1.12 -2.56 1.85
CA LEU A 21 -0.88 -3.92 1.33
C LEU A 21 -0.16 -4.79 2.36
N HIS A 22 0.91 -4.27 2.97
CA HIS A 22 1.62 -4.98 4.02
C HIS A 22 0.72 -5.32 5.20
N ASN A 23 -0.08 -4.36 5.68
CA ASN A 23 -1.02 -4.57 6.78
C ASN A 23 -2.06 -5.63 6.43
N ALA A 24 -2.64 -5.57 5.22
CA ALA A 24 -3.60 -6.58 4.77
C ALA A 24 -2.98 -7.98 4.68
N MET A 25 -1.71 -8.10 4.28
CA MET A 25 -0.99 -9.39 4.30
C MET A 25 -0.83 -9.92 5.72
N VAL A 26 -0.48 -9.07 6.68
CA VAL A 26 -0.37 -9.45 8.10
C VAL A 26 -1.72 -9.89 8.66
N GLU A 27 -2.76 -9.08 8.46
CA GLU A 27 -4.13 -9.34 8.95
C GLU A 27 -4.72 -10.65 8.39
N THR A 28 -4.43 -10.96 7.13
CA THR A 28 -4.94 -12.17 6.46
C THR A 28 -4.01 -13.38 6.59
N GLY A 29 -2.83 -13.21 7.20
CA GLY A 29 -1.79 -14.24 7.25
C GLY A 29 -1.24 -14.61 5.87
N THR A 30 -1.40 -13.76 4.85
CA THR A 30 -0.98 -14.04 3.48
C THR A 30 0.54 -13.96 3.36
N ARG A 31 1.19 -15.05 2.94
CA ARG A 31 2.63 -15.06 2.66
C ARG A 31 2.93 -14.46 1.29
N LYS A 32 4.14 -13.94 1.11
CA LYS A 32 4.62 -13.42 -0.19
C LYS A 32 4.45 -14.42 -1.33
N ALA A 33 4.72 -15.70 -1.08
CA ALA A 33 4.56 -16.77 -2.07
C ALA A 33 3.09 -16.99 -2.47
N ASP A 34 2.15 -16.82 -1.54
CA ASP A 34 0.73 -16.97 -1.83
C ASP A 34 0.21 -15.77 -2.63
N LEU A 35 0.63 -14.56 -2.27
CA LEU A 35 0.33 -13.35 -3.05
C LEU A 35 0.92 -13.44 -4.46
N ALA A 36 2.15 -13.93 -4.60
CA ALA A 36 2.79 -14.20 -5.89
C ALA A 36 1.93 -15.13 -6.76
N ARG A 37 1.44 -16.25 -6.18
CA ARG A 37 0.56 -17.20 -6.88
C ARG A 37 -0.77 -16.57 -7.29
N ARG A 38 -1.41 -15.81 -6.38
CA ARG A 38 -2.68 -15.12 -6.66
C ARG A 38 -2.55 -14.09 -7.79
N LEU A 39 -1.41 -13.41 -7.86
CA LEU A 39 -1.13 -12.41 -8.90
C LEU A 39 -0.51 -13.00 -10.17
N GLY A 40 -0.18 -14.30 -10.21
CA GLY A 40 0.56 -14.90 -11.32
C GLY A 40 1.97 -14.30 -11.51
N GLN A 41 2.57 -13.78 -10.43
CA GLN A 41 3.86 -13.08 -10.46
C GLN A 41 4.97 -13.87 -9.75
N LYS A 42 6.21 -13.46 -9.98
CA LYS A 42 7.40 -14.04 -9.32
C LYS A 42 7.70 -13.33 -8.00
N GLY A 43 8.36 -14.03 -7.08
CA GLY A 43 8.75 -13.50 -5.76
C GLY A 43 9.38 -12.10 -5.77
N PRO A 44 10.38 -11.81 -6.62
CA PRO A 44 11.01 -10.48 -6.67
C PRO A 44 10.03 -9.35 -7.02
N GLN A 45 8.95 -9.65 -7.75
CA GLN A 45 7.95 -8.66 -8.07
C GLN A 45 7.07 -8.34 -6.87
N ILE A 46 6.84 -9.31 -5.99
CA ILE A 46 6.14 -9.07 -4.71
C ILE A 46 7.02 -8.29 -3.74
N ASP A 47 8.33 -8.57 -3.70
CA ASP A 47 9.25 -7.80 -2.86
C ASP A 47 9.24 -6.31 -3.23
N ARG A 48 9.21 -5.99 -4.52
CA ARG A 48 9.07 -4.62 -5.05
C ARG A 48 7.77 -3.93 -4.66
N LEU A 49 6.67 -4.68 -4.51
CA LEU A 49 5.39 -4.13 -4.06
C LEU A 49 5.40 -3.77 -2.57
N LEU A 50 6.27 -4.41 -1.79
CA LEU A 50 6.39 -4.20 -0.34
C LEU A 50 7.51 -3.23 0.04
N ASP A 51 8.41 -2.94 -0.89
CA ASP A 51 9.49 -1.98 -0.74
C ASP A 51 9.00 -0.55 -1.03
N VAL A 52 9.00 0.33 -0.02
CA VAL A 52 8.54 1.72 -0.17
C VAL A 52 9.45 2.59 -1.04
N GLU A 53 10.72 2.23 -1.21
CA GLU A 53 11.70 2.96 -2.03
C GLU A 53 11.60 2.56 -3.50
N HIS A 54 11.01 1.41 -3.80
CA HIS A 54 10.88 0.93 -5.16
C HIS A 54 9.72 1.59 -5.90
N SER A 55 9.93 2.01 -7.15
CA SER A 55 8.84 2.50 -7.98
C SER A 55 7.88 1.36 -8.33
N SER A 56 6.59 1.58 -8.14
CA SER A 56 5.55 0.60 -8.48
C SER A 56 4.38 1.32 -9.11
N LYS A 57 3.74 0.67 -10.08
CA LYS A 57 2.53 1.23 -10.65
C LYS A 57 1.37 1.07 -9.67
N VAL A 58 0.58 2.12 -9.51
CA VAL A 58 -0.62 2.14 -8.65
C VAL A 58 -1.54 0.97 -8.97
N GLU A 59 -1.79 0.70 -10.25
CA GLU A 59 -2.63 -0.40 -10.75
C GLU A 59 -2.20 -1.79 -10.23
N VAL A 60 -0.90 -2.02 -10.02
CA VAL A 60 -0.40 -3.32 -9.54
C VAL A 60 -0.60 -3.45 -8.03
N VAL A 61 -0.40 -2.37 -7.28
CA VAL A 61 -0.63 -2.36 -5.82
C VAL A 61 -2.12 -2.47 -5.51
N GLU A 62 -2.96 -1.79 -6.29
CA GLU A 62 -4.43 -1.91 -6.22
C GLU A 62 -4.89 -3.35 -6.50
N LEU A 63 -4.39 -3.99 -7.56
CA LEU A 63 -4.71 -5.39 -7.85
C LEU A 63 -4.29 -6.31 -6.71
N ALA A 64 -3.11 -6.10 -6.12
CA ALA A 64 -2.64 -6.88 -4.97
C ALA A 64 -3.57 -6.72 -3.75
N LEU A 65 -4.00 -5.50 -3.45
CA LEU A 65 -4.98 -5.22 -2.40
C LEU A 65 -6.33 -5.89 -2.69
N HIS A 66 -6.78 -5.88 -3.95
CA HIS A 66 -8.01 -6.56 -4.35
C HIS A 66 -7.93 -8.08 -4.14
N GLN A 67 -6.78 -8.72 -4.38
CA GLN A 67 -6.56 -10.15 -4.09
C GLN A 67 -6.65 -10.50 -2.60
N LEU A 68 -6.60 -9.49 -1.73
CA LEU A 68 -6.73 -9.58 -0.28
C LEU A 68 -8.07 -9.00 0.22
N ASN A 69 -9.07 -8.86 -0.66
CA ASN A 69 -10.39 -8.31 -0.36
C ASN A 69 -10.31 -6.90 0.26
N ARG A 70 -9.42 -6.06 -0.26
CA ARG A 70 -9.35 -4.63 0.06
C ARG A 70 -9.78 -3.82 -1.15
N LYS A 71 -10.59 -2.79 -0.91
CA LYS A 71 -10.99 -1.80 -1.89
C LYS A 71 -10.31 -0.47 -1.53
N LEU A 72 -9.85 0.26 -2.53
CA LEU A 72 -9.37 1.62 -2.36
C LEU A 72 -10.48 2.58 -2.80
N ASP A 73 -10.67 3.63 -2.01
CA ASP A 73 -11.49 4.78 -2.36
C ASP A 73 -10.58 6.02 -2.34
N ILE A 74 -10.72 6.88 -3.34
CA ILE A 74 -9.92 8.10 -3.48
C ILE A 74 -10.80 9.30 -3.18
N VAL A 75 -10.31 10.19 -2.32
CA VAL A 75 -10.92 11.49 -2.05
C VAL A 75 -9.95 12.57 -2.52
N VAL A 76 -10.44 13.48 -3.36
CA VAL A 76 -9.69 14.64 -3.82
C VAL A 76 -10.20 15.86 -3.05
N ASN A 77 -9.31 16.51 -2.31
CA ASN A 77 -9.63 17.70 -1.53
C ASN A 77 -8.89 18.91 -2.11
N THR A 78 -9.49 20.10 -1.99
CA THR A 78 -8.81 21.34 -2.34
C THR A 78 -7.85 21.72 -1.21
N THR A 79 -6.56 21.78 -1.52
CA THR A 79 -5.57 22.35 -0.61
C THR A 79 -5.55 23.87 -0.80
N LEU A 80 -5.90 24.62 0.24
CA LEU A 80 -5.66 26.06 0.26
C LEU A 80 -4.16 26.29 0.42
N HIS A 81 -3.51 26.83 -0.61
CA HIS A 81 -2.17 27.36 -0.48
C HIS A 81 -2.24 28.67 0.32
N HIS A 82 -1.67 28.68 1.52
CA HIS A 82 -1.30 29.91 2.23
C HIS A 82 0.08 30.37 1.76
#